data_AF-A0A1E4HMY4-F1
#
_entry.id   AF-A0A1E4HMY4-F1
#
_cell.length_a   1.000
_cell.length_b   1.000
_cell.length_c   1.000
_cell.angle_alpha   90.00
_cell.angle_beta   90.00
_cell.angle_gamma   90.00
#
_symmetry.space_group_name_H-M   'P 1'
#
loop_
_entity.id
_entity.type
_entity.pdbx_description
1 polymer ?
#
loop_
_entity_poly.entity_id
_entity_poly.type
_entity_poly.pdbx_seq_one_letter_code
_entity_poly.pdbx_strand_id
1 'polypeptide(L)'
;MDRHRRRFIPASDDLEARKLMATTTNVFGSPSNNNTADLAITYQQKQQRVENLPRYMLGLQPGRFLPKDLVGEIQDGLTKLEGQLHRPGTSVLNSFNLTLRKIVPNVSLSTGDARKLHQAFVQVLQAAGAPDDAVDKLSTSLNTLVTQVDTASIQPVFLATNDYTLVLQTALSIGKPLPAPQIPQIAKNTGTQVNPTLAVTGQSRPYYVGTYAKGTAIQLINTQGEVIGQTNTNNLGQYRLRVSTPLSPGTYTLYARAEDQGHLGLPSHTFQVKIVEPRSKS
;
A
#
# COMPACT_ATOMS: atom_id res chain seq x y z
N MET A 1 -22.45 -54.13 27.99
CA MET A 1 -23.26 -52.90 28.10
C MET A 1 -22.39 -51.72 27.67
N ASP A 2 -22.62 -51.26 26.45
CA ASP A 2 -21.85 -50.28 25.70
C ASP A 2 -21.93 -48.87 26.30
N ARG A 3 -20.78 -48.22 26.50
CA ARG A 3 -20.71 -46.78 26.79
C ARG A 3 -20.24 -46.06 25.53
N HIS A 4 -21.18 -45.43 24.83
CA HIS A 4 -20.91 -44.53 23.71
C HIS A 4 -19.91 -43.43 24.09
N ARG A 5 -18.64 -43.60 23.71
CA ARG A 5 -17.69 -42.50 23.60
C ARG A 5 -17.99 -41.76 22.30
N ARG A 6 -18.76 -40.68 22.36
CA ARG A 6 -18.83 -39.72 21.26
C ARG A 6 -17.44 -39.13 21.09
N ARG A 7 -16.70 -39.56 20.06
CA ARG A 7 -15.46 -38.92 19.63
C ARG A 7 -15.81 -37.45 19.34
N PHE A 8 -15.23 -36.53 20.11
CA PHE A 8 -15.24 -35.12 19.77
C PHE A 8 -14.39 -34.98 18.51
N ILE A 9 -15.04 -34.94 17.34
CA ILE A 9 -14.39 -34.52 16.10
C ILE A 9 -14.48 -32.99 16.17
N PRO A 10 -13.35 -32.26 16.27
CA PRO A 10 -13.41 -30.81 16.15
C PRO A 10 -14.06 -30.50 14.79
N ALA A 11 -15.15 -29.74 14.79
CA ALA A 11 -15.75 -29.27 13.55
C ALA A 11 -14.67 -28.49 12.78
N SER A 12 -14.50 -28.78 11.50
CA SER A 12 -13.61 -28.04 10.60
C SER A 12 -13.84 -26.53 10.65
N ASP A 13 -15.06 -26.11 11.02
CA ASP A 13 -15.46 -24.70 11.19
C ASP A 13 -14.62 -23.91 12.19
N ASP A 14 -14.16 -24.50 13.30
CA ASP A 14 -13.36 -23.76 14.30
C ASP A 14 -11.92 -23.58 13.81
N LEU A 15 -11.40 -24.52 13.00
CA LEU A 15 -10.09 -24.38 12.36
C LEU A 15 -10.13 -23.38 11.20
N GLU A 16 -11.20 -23.36 10.41
CA GLU A 16 -11.39 -22.40 9.33
C GLU A 16 -11.65 -20.99 9.86
N ALA A 17 -12.50 -20.81 10.87
CA ALA A 17 -12.68 -19.52 11.55
C ALA A 17 -11.35 -19.01 12.14
N ARG A 18 -10.49 -19.89 12.67
CA ARG A 18 -9.15 -19.53 13.16
C ARG A 18 -8.18 -19.21 12.02
N LYS A 19 -8.25 -19.90 10.89
CA LYS A 19 -7.41 -19.64 9.70
C LYS A 19 -7.79 -18.31 9.04
N LEU A 20 -9.08 -17.99 9.00
CA LEU A 20 -9.64 -16.71 8.58
C LEU A 20 -9.33 -15.58 9.56
N MET A 21 -9.38 -15.85 10.87
CA MET A 21 -8.95 -14.90 11.90
C MET A 21 -7.45 -14.64 11.80
N ALA A 22 -6.61 -15.66 11.57
CA ALA A 22 -5.17 -15.49 11.43
C ALA A 22 -4.77 -14.70 10.17
N THR A 23 -5.46 -14.91 9.04
CA THR A 23 -5.26 -14.09 7.84
C THR A 23 -5.78 -12.67 8.06
N THR A 24 -6.94 -12.46 8.67
CA THR A 24 -7.51 -11.12 8.93
C THR A 24 -6.79 -10.32 10.03
N THR A 25 -6.28 -10.97 11.09
CA THR A 25 -5.43 -10.31 12.11
C THR A 25 -4.05 -9.98 11.58
N ASN A 26 -3.45 -10.79 10.72
CA ASN A 26 -2.19 -10.42 10.04
C ASN A 26 -2.37 -9.30 9.01
N VAL A 27 -3.61 -9.04 8.59
CA VAL A 27 -3.94 -8.06 7.55
C VAL A 27 -4.09 -6.64 8.10
N PHE A 28 -4.53 -6.49 9.35
CA PHE A 28 -4.69 -5.18 10.00
C PHE A 28 -3.98 -5.06 11.36
N GLY A 29 -3.28 -6.10 11.82
CA GLY A 29 -2.66 -6.19 13.15
C GLY A 29 -1.19 -6.60 13.12
N SER A 30 -0.38 -5.70 13.69
CA SER A 30 1.05 -5.77 14.04
C SER A 30 2.08 -5.87 12.91
N PRO A 31 3.05 -4.93 12.84
CA PRO A 31 4.24 -5.09 12.02
C PRO A 31 5.02 -6.28 12.59
N SER A 32 5.20 -7.34 11.80
CA SER A 32 6.25 -8.28 12.11
C SER A 32 7.55 -7.48 12.13
N ASN A 33 8.24 -7.49 13.27
CA ASN A 33 9.60 -6.96 13.49
C ASN A 33 10.62 -7.72 12.64
N ASN A 34 10.47 -7.69 11.32
CA ASN A 34 11.51 -8.07 10.39
C ASN A 34 12.13 -6.77 9.89
N ASN A 35 13.42 -6.61 10.16
CA ASN A 35 14.29 -5.47 9.85
C ASN A 35 14.43 -5.15 8.35
N THR A 36 13.45 -5.48 7.52
CA THR A 36 13.18 -4.78 6.26
C THR A 36 12.22 -3.65 6.58
N ALA A 37 12.77 -2.48 6.91
CA ALA A 37 12.01 -1.23 6.95
C ALA A 37 11.00 -1.22 5.80
N ASP A 38 9.71 -1.09 6.10
CA ASP A 38 8.54 -0.95 5.21
C ASP A 38 8.94 -0.42 3.81
N LEU A 39 9.47 -1.30 2.96
CA LEU A 39 10.01 -0.90 1.67
C LEU A 39 8.80 -0.58 0.81
N ALA A 40 8.75 0.64 0.28
CA ALA A 40 7.73 1.03 -0.68
C ALA A 40 7.58 -0.06 -1.74
N ILE A 41 6.38 -0.63 -1.87
CA ILE A 41 6.12 -1.47 -3.02
C ILE A 41 6.13 -0.59 -4.26
N THR A 42 6.94 -0.96 -5.25
CA THR A 42 7.02 -0.21 -6.51
C THR A 42 5.69 -0.30 -7.24
N TYR A 43 5.43 0.63 -8.14
CA TYR A 43 4.23 0.62 -8.98
C TYR A 43 4.12 -0.68 -9.79
N GLN A 44 5.25 -1.19 -10.30
CA GLN A 44 5.30 -2.50 -10.94
C GLN A 44 4.85 -3.64 -10.01
N GLN A 45 5.24 -3.61 -8.74
CA GLN A 45 4.77 -4.60 -7.76
C GLN A 45 3.29 -4.43 -7.43
N LYS A 46 2.75 -3.21 -7.47
CA LYS A 46 1.31 -2.94 -7.28
C LYS A 46 0.50 -3.53 -8.43
N GLN A 47 0.90 -3.27 -9.66
CA GLN A 47 0.29 -3.83 -10.88
C GLN A 47 0.30 -5.35 -10.86
N GLN A 48 1.44 -5.97 -10.54
CA GLN A 48 1.52 -7.43 -10.37
C GLN A 48 0.55 -7.99 -9.33
N ARG A 49 0.22 -7.23 -8.28
CA ARG A 49 -0.77 -7.68 -7.29
C ARG A 49 -2.20 -7.63 -7.82
N VAL A 50 -2.52 -6.62 -8.63
CA VAL A 50 -3.80 -6.54 -9.34
C VAL A 50 -3.92 -7.68 -10.35
N GLU A 51 -2.87 -7.92 -11.15
CA GLU A 51 -2.82 -9.02 -12.13
C GLU A 51 -2.94 -10.41 -11.48
N ASN A 52 -2.36 -10.59 -10.30
CA ASN A 52 -2.41 -11.86 -9.56
C ASN A 52 -3.68 -12.05 -8.72
N LEU A 53 -4.53 -11.03 -8.58
CA LEU A 53 -5.79 -11.12 -7.84
C LEU A 53 -6.65 -12.34 -8.24
N PRO A 54 -6.87 -12.66 -9.53
CA PRO A 54 -7.66 -13.81 -9.93
C PRO A 54 -7.07 -15.12 -9.37
N ARG A 55 -5.73 -15.23 -9.38
CA ARG A 55 -5.03 -16.41 -8.83
C ARG A 55 -5.26 -16.54 -7.33
N TYR A 56 -5.28 -15.44 -6.57
CA TYR A 56 -5.57 -15.48 -5.13
C TYR A 56 -7.03 -15.87 -4.86
N MET A 57 -7.98 -15.34 -5.64
CA MET A 57 -9.39 -15.67 -5.51
C MET A 57 -9.70 -17.14 -5.86
N LEU A 58 -9.02 -17.70 -6.87
CA LEU A 58 -9.09 -19.14 -7.20
C LEU A 58 -8.43 -20.01 -6.14
N GLY A 59 -7.42 -19.49 -5.43
CA GLY A 59 -6.74 -20.20 -4.35
C GLY A 59 -7.63 -20.44 -3.13
N LEU A 60 -8.68 -19.63 -2.94
CA LEU A 60 -9.66 -19.82 -1.86
C LEU A 60 -10.47 -21.10 -2.05
N GLN A 61 -10.89 -21.38 -3.28
CA GLN A 61 -11.63 -22.58 -3.63
C GLN A 61 -11.22 -23.03 -5.03
N PRO A 62 -10.35 -24.05 -5.14
CA PRO A 62 -9.93 -24.59 -6.43
C PRO A 62 -11.13 -25.04 -7.26
N GLY A 63 -11.16 -24.64 -8.54
CA GLY A 63 -12.24 -24.99 -9.46
C GLY A 63 -13.52 -24.17 -9.31
N ARG A 64 -13.56 -23.13 -8.44
CA ARG A 64 -14.67 -22.16 -8.44
C ARG A 64 -14.77 -21.45 -9.79
N PHE A 65 -15.98 -21.13 -10.20
CA PHE A 65 -16.20 -20.27 -11.35
C PHE A 65 -15.89 -18.83 -10.98
N LEU A 66 -15.09 -18.16 -11.80
CA LEU A 66 -14.80 -16.73 -11.72
C LEU A 66 -15.04 -16.11 -13.11
N PRO A 67 -16.09 -15.29 -13.29
CA PRO A 67 -16.33 -14.62 -14.56
C PRO A 67 -15.18 -13.68 -14.89
N LYS A 68 -14.56 -13.87 -16.07
CA LYS A 68 -13.42 -13.05 -16.50
C LYS A 68 -13.77 -11.56 -16.58
N ASP A 69 -14.98 -11.24 -17.06
CA ASP A 69 -15.44 -9.86 -17.19
C ASP A 69 -15.56 -9.18 -15.83
N LEU A 70 -16.19 -9.82 -14.83
CA LEU A 70 -16.29 -9.27 -13.47
C LEU A 70 -14.91 -9.09 -12.82
N VAL A 71 -14.02 -10.06 -13.01
CA VAL A 71 -12.66 -9.97 -12.47
C VAL A 71 -11.87 -8.85 -13.14
N GLY A 72 -12.03 -8.67 -14.46
CA GLY A 72 -11.46 -7.53 -15.19
C GLY A 72 -11.97 -6.18 -14.67
N GLU A 73 -13.28 -6.06 -14.43
CA GLU A 73 -13.87 -4.86 -13.83
C GLU A 73 -13.33 -4.57 -12.40
N ILE A 74 -13.10 -5.62 -11.60
CA ILE A 74 -12.45 -5.47 -10.28
C ILE A 74 -11.01 -4.98 -10.45
N GLN A 75 -10.25 -5.56 -11.38
CA GLN A 75 -8.88 -5.16 -11.65
C GLN A 75 -8.78 -3.70 -12.14
N ASP A 76 -9.67 -3.29 -13.04
CA ASP A 76 -9.80 -1.91 -13.50
C ASP A 76 -10.10 -0.94 -12.35
N GLY A 77 -11.06 -1.30 -11.48
CA GLY A 77 -11.40 -0.50 -10.31
C GLY A 77 -10.22 -0.35 -9.36
N LEU A 78 -9.42 -1.40 -9.17
CA LEU A 78 -8.21 -1.39 -8.35
C LEU A 78 -7.12 -0.48 -8.93
N THR A 79 -6.88 -0.53 -10.24
CA THR A 79 -5.88 0.31 -10.93
C THR A 79 -6.18 1.80 -10.75
N LYS A 80 -7.47 2.19 -10.70
CA LYS A 80 -7.87 3.58 -10.46
C LYS A 80 -7.53 4.10 -9.06
N LEU A 81 -7.30 3.23 -8.08
CA LEU A 81 -6.99 3.63 -6.71
C LEU A 81 -5.52 4.03 -6.52
N GLU A 82 -4.65 3.72 -7.49
CA GLU A 82 -3.20 3.73 -7.31
C GLU A 82 -2.65 5.11 -6.90
N GLY A 83 -2.05 5.15 -5.71
CA GLY A 83 -1.41 6.36 -5.15
C GLY A 83 -2.36 7.42 -4.58
N GLN A 84 -3.67 7.18 -4.59
CA GLN A 84 -4.68 8.16 -4.17
C GLN A 84 -5.17 7.97 -2.73
N LEU A 85 -4.99 6.77 -2.17
CA LEU A 85 -5.55 6.42 -0.86
C LEU A 85 -4.67 6.86 0.31
N HIS A 86 -5.34 7.28 1.38
CA HIS A 86 -4.77 7.44 2.70
C HIS A 86 -5.17 6.30 3.64
N ARG A 87 -4.57 6.25 4.83
CA ARG A 87 -4.95 5.25 5.84
C ARG A 87 -6.39 5.54 6.30
N PRO A 88 -7.30 4.55 6.27
CA PRO A 88 -8.63 4.70 6.84
C PRO A 88 -8.55 4.91 8.37
N GLY A 89 -9.54 5.60 8.93
CA GLY A 89 -9.68 5.75 10.38
C GLY A 89 -9.81 4.38 11.08
N THR A 90 -9.21 4.24 12.26
CA THR A 90 -9.20 2.99 13.03
C THR A 90 -10.61 2.51 13.41
N SER A 91 -11.55 3.44 13.63
CA SER A 91 -12.96 3.12 13.90
C SER A 91 -13.64 2.41 12.73
N VAL A 92 -13.38 2.84 11.49
CA VAL A 92 -14.00 2.26 10.28
C VAL A 92 -13.46 0.85 10.05
N LEU A 93 -12.16 0.64 10.23
CA LEU A 93 -11.54 -0.70 10.15
C LEU A 93 -12.08 -1.64 11.22
N ASN A 94 -12.25 -1.15 12.46
CA ASN A 94 -12.84 -1.93 13.54
C ASN A 94 -14.29 -2.32 13.23
N SER A 95 -15.09 -1.41 12.67
CA SER A 95 -16.46 -1.70 12.23
C SER A 95 -16.52 -2.76 11.13
N PHE A 96 -15.62 -2.70 10.14
CA PHE A 96 -15.51 -3.72 9.11
C PHE A 96 -15.16 -5.09 9.70
N ASN A 97 -14.16 -5.15 10.58
CA ASN A 97 -13.76 -6.38 11.26
C ASN A 97 -14.88 -6.95 12.14
N LEU A 98 -15.64 -6.11 12.85
CA LEU A 98 -16.80 -6.54 13.63
C LEU A 98 -17.91 -7.13 12.74
N THR A 99 -18.12 -6.56 11.54
CA THR A 99 -19.06 -7.11 10.56
C THR A 99 -18.62 -8.50 10.10
N LEU A 100 -17.35 -8.70 9.76
CA LEU A 100 -16.80 -10.02 9.42
C LEU A 100 -17.03 -11.03 10.56
N ARG A 101 -16.67 -10.67 11.81
CA ARG A 101 -16.82 -11.54 12.98
C ARG A 101 -18.25 -12.03 13.21
N LYS A 102 -19.24 -11.21 12.88
CA LYS A 102 -20.66 -11.56 13.03
C LYS A 102 -21.18 -12.48 11.93
N ILE A 103 -20.57 -12.44 10.74
CA ILE A 103 -21.08 -13.12 9.55
C ILE A 103 -20.37 -14.45 9.29
N VAL A 104 -19.06 -14.53 9.58
CA VAL A 104 -18.26 -15.75 9.44
C VAL A 104 -18.89 -17.03 10.05
N PRO A 105 -19.49 -17.01 11.26
CA PRO A 105 -20.06 -18.24 11.84
C PRO A 105 -21.39 -18.67 11.20
N ASN A 106 -21.95 -17.91 10.26
CA ASN A 106 -23.23 -18.25 9.64
C ASN A 106 -23.04 -19.37 8.61
N VAL A 107 -23.96 -20.34 8.61
CA VAL A 107 -23.94 -21.49 7.67
C VAL A 107 -24.26 -21.07 6.23
N SER A 108 -25.04 -20.00 6.06
CA SER A 108 -25.47 -19.48 4.76
C SER A 108 -25.37 -17.97 4.71
N LEU A 109 -25.09 -17.43 3.51
CA LEU A 109 -25.02 -15.99 3.31
C LEU A 109 -26.43 -15.42 3.09
N SER A 110 -26.98 -14.77 4.12
CA SER A 110 -28.26 -14.07 3.97
C SER A 110 -28.12 -12.81 3.12
N THR A 111 -29.20 -12.37 2.46
CA THR A 111 -29.21 -11.09 1.71
C THR A 111 -28.85 -9.90 2.60
N GLY A 112 -29.27 -9.94 3.88
CA GLY A 112 -28.93 -8.92 4.86
C GLY A 112 -27.44 -8.89 5.21
N ASP A 113 -26.81 -10.05 5.36
CA ASP A 113 -25.38 -10.15 5.66
C ASP A 113 -24.52 -9.78 4.46
N ALA A 114 -24.91 -10.20 3.25
CA ALA A 114 -24.27 -9.76 2.00
C ALA A 114 -24.29 -8.23 1.88
N ARG A 115 -25.45 -7.60 2.13
CA ARG A 115 -25.58 -6.13 2.12
C ARG A 115 -24.69 -5.46 3.18
N LYS A 116 -24.62 -6.01 4.40
CA LYS A 116 -23.75 -5.46 5.47
C LYS A 116 -22.27 -5.56 5.12
N LEU A 117 -21.81 -6.71 4.59
CA LEU A 117 -20.42 -6.87 4.13
C LEU A 117 -20.09 -5.85 3.06
N HIS A 118 -20.97 -5.74 2.07
CA HIS A 118 -20.83 -4.81 0.97
C HIS A 118 -20.75 -3.35 1.44
N GLN A 119 -21.68 -2.92 2.31
CA GLN A 119 -21.68 -1.57 2.87
C GLN A 119 -20.41 -1.29 3.69
N ALA A 120 -19.97 -2.25 4.50
CA ALA A 120 -18.75 -2.10 5.29
C ALA A 120 -17.50 -1.98 4.38
N PHE A 121 -17.45 -2.73 3.28
CA PHE A 121 -16.39 -2.60 2.27
C PHE A 121 -16.36 -1.20 1.65
N VAL A 122 -17.52 -0.71 1.17
CA VAL A 122 -17.64 0.63 0.57
C VAL A 122 -17.22 1.73 1.56
N GLN A 123 -17.66 1.62 2.82
CA GLN A 123 -17.29 2.57 3.87
C GLN A 123 -15.77 2.64 4.10
N VAL A 124 -15.07 1.50 4.06
CA VAL A 124 -13.60 1.51 4.21
C VAL A 124 -12.93 2.18 3.01
N LEU A 125 -13.40 1.92 1.78
CA LEU A 125 -12.84 2.57 0.59
C LEU A 125 -13.07 4.09 0.60
N GLN A 126 -14.28 4.53 0.93
CA GLN A 126 -14.60 5.96 1.05
C GLN A 126 -13.77 6.62 2.16
N ALA A 127 -13.64 5.96 3.32
CA ALA A 127 -12.80 6.44 4.41
C ALA A 127 -11.29 6.41 4.09
N ALA A 128 -10.88 5.69 3.05
CA ALA A 128 -9.51 5.71 2.51
C ALA A 128 -9.29 6.84 1.49
N GLY A 129 -10.33 7.58 1.11
CA GLY A 129 -10.26 8.60 0.06
C GLY A 129 -10.28 8.02 -1.35
N ALA A 130 -10.89 6.85 -1.56
CA ALA A 130 -11.04 6.28 -2.90
C ALA A 130 -11.93 7.17 -3.78
N PRO A 131 -11.56 7.39 -5.06
CA PRO A 131 -12.38 8.16 -5.99
C PRO A 131 -13.70 7.44 -6.26
N ASP A 132 -14.77 8.21 -6.43
CA ASP A 132 -16.15 7.69 -6.53
C ASP A 132 -16.30 6.69 -7.68
N ASP A 133 -15.64 6.91 -8.82
CA ASP A 133 -15.70 6.03 -9.98
C ASP A 133 -15.04 4.65 -9.74
N ALA A 134 -13.97 4.60 -8.93
CA ALA A 134 -13.36 3.36 -8.52
C ALA A 134 -14.20 2.65 -7.47
N VAL A 135 -14.78 3.39 -6.52
CA VAL A 135 -15.71 2.85 -5.52
C VAL A 135 -16.90 2.21 -6.22
N ASP A 136 -17.55 2.90 -7.17
CA ASP A 136 -18.71 2.40 -7.89
C ASP A 136 -18.41 1.14 -8.70
N LYS A 137 -17.28 1.11 -9.41
CA LYS A 137 -16.87 -0.06 -10.21
C LYS A 137 -16.57 -1.27 -9.32
N LEU A 138 -15.79 -1.09 -8.25
CA LEU A 138 -15.47 -2.16 -7.30
C LEU A 138 -16.71 -2.63 -6.54
N SER A 139 -17.53 -1.69 -6.09
CA SER A 139 -18.79 -1.93 -5.39
C SER A 139 -19.72 -2.82 -6.22
N THR A 140 -19.99 -2.40 -7.47
CA THR A 140 -20.90 -3.10 -8.37
C THR A 140 -20.40 -4.49 -8.73
N SER A 141 -19.13 -4.60 -9.14
CA SER A 141 -18.55 -5.86 -9.63
C SER A 141 -18.44 -6.89 -8.52
N LEU A 142 -17.97 -6.47 -7.34
CA LEU A 142 -17.79 -7.37 -6.20
C LEU A 142 -19.12 -7.78 -5.57
N ASN A 143 -20.09 -6.87 -5.49
CA ASN A 143 -21.44 -7.23 -5.05
C ASN A 143 -22.10 -8.23 -6.03
N THR A 144 -21.88 -8.06 -7.33
CA THR A 144 -22.38 -9.00 -8.35
C THR A 144 -21.72 -10.37 -8.20
N LEU A 145 -20.40 -10.42 -8.03
CA LEU A 145 -19.67 -11.67 -7.78
C LEU A 145 -20.23 -12.39 -6.55
N VAL A 146 -20.36 -11.68 -5.43
CA VAL A 146 -20.83 -12.27 -4.18
C VAL A 146 -22.27 -12.74 -4.26
N THR A 147 -23.18 -11.94 -4.82
CA THR A 147 -24.62 -12.24 -4.80
C THR A 147 -25.07 -13.19 -5.90
N GLN A 148 -24.37 -13.26 -7.03
CA GLN A 148 -24.76 -14.07 -8.18
C GLN A 148 -23.86 -15.29 -8.42
N VAL A 149 -22.59 -15.24 -8.01
CA VAL A 149 -21.62 -16.33 -8.25
C VAL A 149 -21.35 -17.09 -6.96
N ASP A 150 -20.99 -16.40 -5.87
CA ASP A 150 -20.57 -17.08 -4.64
C ASP A 150 -21.73 -17.74 -3.90
N THR A 151 -22.94 -17.20 -4.03
CA THR A 151 -24.18 -17.80 -3.50
C THR A 151 -24.49 -19.18 -4.09
N ALA A 152 -23.98 -19.47 -5.29
CA ALA A 152 -24.12 -20.78 -5.92
C ALA A 152 -23.02 -21.78 -5.48
N SER A 153 -22.05 -21.35 -4.67
CA SER A 153 -20.99 -22.21 -4.16
C SER A 153 -21.41 -23.00 -2.93
N ILE A 154 -20.64 -24.04 -2.62
CA ILE A 154 -20.80 -24.90 -1.43
C ILE A 154 -20.47 -24.11 -0.15
N GLN A 155 -19.68 -23.05 -0.23
CA GLN A 155 -19.26 -22.22 0.92
C GLN A 155 -19.44 -20.70 0.64
N PRO A 156 -20.67 -20.21 0.56
CA PRO A 156 -20.96 -18.84 0.14
C PRO A 156 -20.44 -17.78 1.12
N VAL A 157 -20.56 -18.03 2.43
CA VAL A 157 -20.07 -17.11 3.48
C VAL A 157 -18.54 -17.01 3.45
N PHE A 158 -17.87 -18.14 3.28
CA PHE A 158 -16.41 -18.19 3.19
C PHE A 158 -15.90 -17.40 1.99
N LEU A 159 -16.46 -17.64 0.80
CA LEU A 159 -16.04 -16.93 -0.41
C LEU A 159 -16.30 -15.43 -0.29
N ALA A 160 -17.52 -15.03 0.10
CA ALA A 160 -17.89 -13.63 0.18
C ALA A 160 -17.01 -12.84 1.16
N THR A 161 -16.79 -13.38 2.36
CA THR A 161 -15.95 -12.71 3.37
C THR A 161 -14.49 -12.61 2.93
N ASN A 162 -13.93 -13.66 2.33
CA ASN A 162 -12.55 -13.63 1.82
C ASN A 162 -12.40 -12.73 0.60
N ASP A 163 -13.33 -12.75 -0.35
CA ASP A 163 -13.25 -11.93 -1.55
C ASP A 163 -13.33 -10.44 -1.21
N TYR A 164 -14.25 -10.01 -0.34
CA TYR A 164 -14.27 -8.64 0.18
C TYR A 164 -12.96 -8.27 0.88
N THR A 165 -12.40 -9.19 1.67
CA THR A 165 -11.18 -8.92 2.42
C THR A 165 -9.95 -8.86 1.50
N LEU A 166 -9.82 -9.76 0.53
CA LEU A 166 -8.71 -9.80 -0.43
C LEU A 166 -8.72 -8.56 -1.34
N VAL A 167 -9.89 -8.18 -1.87
CA VAL A 167 -10.02 -6.99 -2.71
C VAL A 167 -9.71 -5.74 -1.89
N LEU A 168 -10.24 -5.65 -0.66
CA LEU A 168 -9.97 -4.51 0.21
C LEU A 168 -8.48 -4.39 0.57
N GLN A 169 -7.83 -5.50 0.88
CA GLN A 169 -6.38 -5.54 1.12
C GLN A 169 -5.58 -5.07 -0.08
N THR A 170 -5.97 -5.55 -1.27
CA THR A 170 -5.30 -5.19 -2.51
C THR A 170 -5.47 -3.69 -2.75
N ALA A 171 -6.71 -3.19 -2.68
CA ALA A 171 -7.06 -1.77 -2.79
C ALA A 171 -6.23 -0.89 -1.83
N LEU A 172 -6.27 -1.18 -0.53
CA LEU A 172 -5.57 -0.40 0.49
C LEU A 172 -4.05 -0.49 0.37
N SER A 173 -3.52 -1.53 -0.27
CA SER A 173 -2.08 -1.65 -0.46
C SER A 173 -1.58 -0.95 -1.72
N ILE A 174 -2.29 -1.08 -2.85
CA ILE A 174 -1.89 -0.43 -4.09
C ILE A 174 -2.21 1.07 -4.06
N GLY A 175 -3.28 1.44 -3.35
CA GLY A 175 -3.77 2.79 -3.33
C GLY A 175 -2.92 3.77 -2.52
N LYS A 176 -2.06 3.30 -1.62
CA LYS A 176 -1.18 4.21 -0.87
C LYS A 176 -0.14 4.86 -1.79
N PRO A 177 0.12 6.18 -1.68
CA PRO A 177 1.24 6.79 -2.38
C PRO A 177 2.57 6.18 -1.93
N LEU A 178 3.62 6.37 -2.73
CA LEU A 178 4.97 5.99 -2.31
C LEU A 178 5.30 6.73 -0.99
N PRO A 179 5.86 6.04 0.03
CA PRO A 179 6.21 6.65 1.31
C PRO A 179 7.26 7.75 1.12
N ALA A 180 7.31 8.68 2.07
CA ALA A 180 8.28 9.76 2.02
C ALA A 180 9.73 9.20 2.03
N PRO A 181 10.62 9.68 1.15
CA PRO A 181 12.05 9.40 1.29
C PRO A 181 12.58 9.91 2.62
N GLN A 182 13.62 9.25 3.13
CA GLN A 182 14.41 9.81 4.24
C GLN A 182 15.14 11.06 3.77
N ILE A 183 15.49 11.96 4.71
CA ILE A 183 16.25 13.17 4.38
C ILE A 183 17.60 12.76 3.77
N PRO A 184 17.88 13.13 2.50
CA PRO A 184 19.15 12.81 1.87
C PRO A 184 20.32 13.44 2.63
N GLN A 185 21.41 12.72 2.76
CA GLN A 185 22.63 13.22 3.40
C GLN A 185 23.56 13.81 2.35
N ILE A 186 24.23 14.92 2.64
CA ILE A 186 25.24 15.45 1.72
C ILE A 186 26.39 14.45 1.60
N ALA A 187 26.86 14.20 0.38
CA ALA A 187 27.97 13.28 0.17
C ALA A 187 29.24 13.88 0.79
N LYS A 188 30.01 13.05 1.52
CA LYS A 188 31.20 13.47 2.29
C LYS A 188 32.24 14.27 1.48
N ASN A 189 32.34 13.99 0.18
CA ASN A 189 33.30 14.67 -0.71
C ASN A 189 32.79 16.01 -1.27
N THR A 190 31.56 16.40 -0.93
CA THR A 190 30.87 17.56 -1.51
C THR A 190 30.32 18.52 -0.46
N GLY A 191 30.56 18.27 0.82
CA GLY A 191 30.13 19.13 1.92
C GLY A 191 30.20 18.42 3.26
N THR A 192 29.76 19.14 4.29
CA THR A 192 29.70 18.65 5.67
C THR A 192 28.25 18.61 6.12
N GLN A 193 27.81 17.45 6.60
CA GLN A 193 26.53 17.32 7.29
C GLN A 193 26.71 17.85 8.71
N VAL A 194 26.03 18.95 9.07
CA VAL A 194 26.14 19.56 10.40
C VAL A 194 25.21 18.86 11.39
N ASN A 195 24.00 18.55 10.96
CA ASN A 195 23.01 17.78 11.69
C ASN A 195 22.04 17.10 10.68
N PRO A 196 21.05 16.29 11.10
CA PRO A 196 20.19 15.56 10.15
C PRO A 196 19.43 16.43 9.13
N THR A 197 19.20 17.71 9.43
CA THR A 197 18.42 18.65 8.59
C THR A 197 19.25 19.81 8.06
N LEU A 198 20.57 19.86 8.29
CA LEU A 198 21.44 20.95 7.85
C LEU A 198 22.76 20.44 7.28
N ALA A 199 23.06 20.86 6.06
CA ALA A 199 24.34 20.66 5.40
C ALA A 199 24.99 21.99 5.03
N VAL A 200 26.34 22.02 5.00
CA VAL A 200 27.14 23.17 4.57
C VAL A 200 28.11 22.73 3.49
N THR A 201 28.22 23.51 2.42
CA THR A 201 29.15 23.20 1.32
C THR A 201 29.62 24.47 0.61
N GLY A 202 30.84 24.45 0.08
CA GLY A 202 31.33 25.46 -0.86
C GLY A 202 31.10 25.12 -2.34
N GLN A 203 30.45 23.99 -2.62
CA GLN A 203 30.15 23.57 -3.99
C GLN A 203 28.77 24.05 -4.40
N SER A 204 28.67 24.70 -5.56
CA SER A 204 27.38 25.12 -6.15
C SER A 204 26.52 23.96 -6.64
N ARG A 205 27.11 22.76 -6.80
CA ARG A 205 26.42 21.53 -7.23
C ARG A 205 26.81 20.34 -6.34
N PRO A 206 26.36 20.30 -5.07
CA PRO A 206 26.70 19.21 -4.18
C PRO A 206 26.04 17.90 -4.62
N TYR A 207 26.51 16.79 -4.07
CA TYR A 207 25.85 15.50 -4.20
C TYR A 207 25.14 15.16 -2.89
N TYR A 208 23.99 14.49 -3.02
CA TYR A 208 23.24 13.89 -1.92
C TYR A 208 23.20 12.38 -2.10
N VAL A 209 23.25 11.66 -0.99
CA VAL A 209 23.15 10.20 -0.94
C VAL A 209 22.03 9.78 -0.02
N GLY A 210 21.46 8.62 -0.29
CA GLY A 210 20.46 8.01 0.56
C GLY A 210 20.04 6.66 0.01
N THR A 211 18.97 6.13 0.59
CA THR A 211 18.38 4.86 0.19
C THR A 211 16.89 4.98 -0.02
N TYR A 212 16.35 4.25 -0.98
CA TYR A 212 14.93 4.14 -1.25
C TYR A 212 14.64 2.80 -1.97
N ALA A 213 13.36 2.51 -2.28
CA ALA A 213 13.00 1.34 -3.09
C ALA A 213 13.80 1.31 -4.41
N LYS A 214 14.17 0.11 -4.86
CA LYS A 214 15.03 -0.12 -6.03
C LYS A 214 14.38 0.33 -7.34
N GLY A 215 15.18 0.90 -8.25
CA GLY A 215 14.71 1.35 -9.57
C GLY A 215 13.74 2.54 -9.52
N THR A 216 13.59 3.20 -8.37
CA THR A 216 12.70 4.34 -8.19
C THR A 216 13.45 5.65 -8.41
N ALA A 217 12.81 6.62 -9.06
CA ALA A 217 13.38 7.94 -9.22
C ALA A 217 13.27 8.76 -7.93
N ILE A 218 14.34 9.46 -7.58
CA ILE A 218 14.40 10.39 -6.46
C ILE A 218 14.65 11.78 -7.02
N GLN A 219 13.72 12.69 -6.74
CA GLN A 219 13.79 14.09 -7.08
C GLN A 219 14.18 14.92 -5.86
N LEU A 220 15.00 15.94 -6.07
CA LEU A 220 15.33 16.98 -5.09
C LEU A 220 14.66 18.27 -5.54
N ILE A 221 13.87 18.88 -4.65
CA ILE A 221 12.92 19.94 -4.99
C ILE A 221 13.11 21.14 -4.05
N ASN A 222 13.00 22.36 -4.58
CA ASN A 222 13.05 23.59 -3.80
C ASN A 222 11.66 24.01 -3.26
N THR A 223 11.61 25.08 -2.46
CA THR A 223 10.35 25.61 -1.89
C THR A 223 9.35 26.12 -2.94
N GLN A 224 9.81 26.42 -4.15
CA GLN A 224 9.01 26.86 -5.29
C GLN A 224 8.41 25.68 -6.07
N GLY A 225 8.74 24.43 -5.70
CA GLY A 225 8.28 23.22 -6.38
C GLY A 225 9.11 22.81 -7.59
N GLU A 226 10.24 23.48 -7.84
CA GLU A 226 11.14 23.17 -8.97
C GLU A 226 12.07 21.99 -8.63
N VAL A 227 12.15 21.03 -9.55
CA VAL A 227 13.11 19.91 -9.47
C VAL A 227 14.51 20.42 -9.81
N ILE A 228 15.38 20.49 -8.79
CA ILE A 228 16.76 20.96 -8.93
C ILE A 228 17.78 19.82 -9.05
N GLY A 229 17.33 18.57 -9.02
CA GLY A 229 18.15 17.38 -9.26
C GLY A 229 17.31 16.11 -9.24
N GLN A 230 17.75 15.09 -9.98
CA GLN A 230 17.08 13.80 -10.05
C GLN A 230 18.08 12.67 -10.27
N THR A 231 17.78 11.49 -9.76
CA THR A 231 18.53 10.25 -10.02
C THR A 231 17.63 9.03 -9.79
N ASN A 232 18.11 7.83 -10.13
CA ASN A 232 17.43 6.58 -9.81
C ASN A 232 18.19 5.82 -8.72
N THR A 233 17.47 5.08 -7.88
CA THR A 233 18.10 4.09 -7.00
C THR A 233 18.64 2.91 -7.80
N ASN A 234 19.78 2.39 -7.37
CA ASN A 234 20.37 1.18 -7.94
C ASN A 234 19.67 -0.09 -7.43
N ASN A 235 20.17 -1.26 -7.86
CA ASN A 235 19.64 -2.57 -7.47
C ASN A 235 19.74 -2.87 -5.96
N LEU A 236 20.57 -2.12 -5.22
CA LEU A 236 20.71 -2.18 -3.76
C LEU A 236 19.85 -1.13 -3.04
N GLY A 237 19.03 -0.37 -3.77
CA GLY A 237 18.21 0.71 -3.22
C GLY A 237 19.00 1.96 -2.85
N GLN A 238 20.28 2.08 -3.23
CA GLN A 238 21.10 3.26 -2.94
C GLN A 238 21.03 4.26 -4.09
N TYR A 239 21.08 5.55 -3.78
CA TYR A 239 21.17 6.60 -4.79
C TYR A 239 22.26 7.63 -4.48
N ARG A 240 22.78 8.26 -5.54
CA ARG A 240 23.67 9.41 -5.47
C ARG A 240 23.14 10.49 -6.42
N LEU A 241 22.42 11.45 -5.85
CA LEU A 241 21.77 12.55 -6.56
C LEU A 241 22.73 13.73 -6.67
N ARG A 242 22.84 14.33 -7.85
CA ARG A 242 23.59 15.57 -8.05
C ARG A 242 22.62 16.73 -8.21
N VAL A 243 22.92 17.87 -7.59
CA VAL A 243 22.20 19.11 -7.91
C VAL A 243 22.53 19.53 -9.35
N SER A 244 21.50 19.60 -10.19
CA SER A 244 21.60 19.91 -11.62
C SER A 244 21.77 21.40 -11.86
N THR A 245 21.03 22.24 -11.14
CA THR A 245 21.09 23.70 -11.28
C THR A 245 22.09 24.27 -10.27
N PRO A 246 23.15 25.00 -10.69
CA PRO A 246 24.09 25.59 -9.75
C PRO A 246 23.38 26.53 -8.77
N LEU A 247 23.66 26.35 -7.48
CA LEU A 247 23.18 27.22 -6.41
C LEU A 247 24.24 28.27 -6.09
N SER A 248 23.81 29.53 -5.98
CA SER A 248 24.65 30.64 -5.52
C SER A 248 24.92 30.53 -4.01
N PRO A 249 25.90 31.27 -3.47
CA PRO A 249 26.05 31.40 -2.01
C PRO A 249 24.75 31.86 -1.36
N GLY A 250 24.33 31.15 -0.31
CA GLY A 250 23.02 31.35 0.32
C GLY A 250 22.52 30.13 1.07
N THR A 251 21.36 30.25 1.70
CA THR A 251 20.70 29.14 2.40
C THR A 251 19.46 28.74 1.63
N TYR A 252 19.34 27.45 1.31
CA TYR A 252 18.23 26.88 0.56
C TYR A 252 17.49 25.87 1.42
N THR A 253 16.16 25.90 1.38
CA THR A 253 15.30 24.87 1.98
C THR A 253 14.81 23.95 0.88
N LEU A 254 15.05 22.65 1.04
CA LEU A 254 14.82 21.62 0.04
C LEU A 254 14.03 20.46 0.66
N TYR A 255 13.42 19.63 -0.19
CA TYR A 255 12.88 18.33 0.19
C TYR A 255 13.10 17.32 -0.95
N ALA A 256 13.06 16.04 -0.62
CA ALA A 256 13.15 14.96 -1.59
C ALA A 256 11.77 14.34 -1.82
N ARG A 257 11.54 13.83 -3.03
CA ARG A 257 10.31 13.11 -3.37
C ARG A 257 10.64 11.93 -4.27
N ALA A 258 9.99 10.80 -4.03
CA ALA A 258 10.10 9.65 -4.91
C ALA A 258 9.07 9.75 -6.06
N GLU A 259 9.45 9.24 -7.22
CA GLU A 259 8.59 9.09 -8.39
C GLU A 259 8.78 7.67 -8.95
N ASP A 260 7.66 7.02 -9.26
CA ASP A 260 7.66 5.74 -9.96
C ASP A 260 6.59 5.76 -11.06
N GLN A 261 7.00 5.65 -12.31
CA GLN A 261 6.12 5.64 -13.49
C GLN A 261 5.08 6.78 -13.48
N GLY A 262 5.52 8.01 -13.23
CA GLY A 262 4.66 9.20 -13.18
C GLY A 262 3.87 9.37 -11.88
N HIS A 263 3.91 8.40 -10.96
CA HIS A 263 3.25 8.50 -9.65
C HIS A 263 4.22 9.07 -8.62
N LEU A 264 3.84 10.20 -8.03
CA LEU A 264 4.65 10.88 -7.04
C LEU A 264 4.34 10.39 -5.62
N GLY A 265 5.38 10.21 -4.81
CA GLY A 265 5.26 9.86 -3.41
C GLY A 265 4.92 11.01 -2.48
N LEU A 266 4.95 10.77 -1.18
CA LEU A 266 4.94 11.82 -0.17
C LEU A 266 6.29 12.57 -0.17
N PRO A 267 6.31 13.87 0.11
CA PRO A 267 7.55 14.61 0.28
C PRO A 267 8.26 14.17 1.57
N SER A 268 9.60 14.18 1.55
CA SER A 268 10.40 14.08 2.77
C SER A 268 10.14 15.28 3.69
N HIS A 269 10.60 15.19 4.93
CA HIS A 269 10.82 16.41 5.73
C HIS A 269 11.76 17.36 4.99
N THR A 270 11.56 18.66 5.20
CA THR A 270 12.42 19.69 4.65
C THR A 270 13.77 19.70 5.37
N PHE A 271 14.80 20.07 4.63
CA PHE A 271 16.15 20.25 5.14
C PHE A 271 16.82 21.44 4.47
N GLN A 272 17.87 21.95 5.10
CA GLN A 272 18.59 23.13 4.66
C GLN A 272 19.98 22.78 4.13
N VAL A 273 20.38 23.49 3.08
CA VAL A 273 21.77 23.53 2.63
C VAL A 273 22.25 24.97 2.57
N LYS A 274 23.38 25.22 3.24
CA LYS A 274 24.08 26.50 3.19
C LYS A 274 25.25 26.39 2.22
N ILE A 275 25.16 27.13 1.13
CA ILE A 275 26.24 27.32 0.17
C ILE A 275 27.10 28.48 0.66
N VAL A 276 28.36 28.22 0.97
CA VAL A 276 29.36 29.24 1.34
C VAL A 276 30.23 29.58 0.14
N GLU A 277 30.80 30.78 0.14
CA GLU A 277 31.78 31.15 -0.89
C GLU A 277 32.95 30.15 -0.90
N PRO A 278 33.46 29.78 -2.09
CA PRO A 278 34.64 28.95 -2.18
C PRO A 278 35.80 29.67 -1.49
N ARG A 279 36.49 28.99 -0.56
CA ARG A 279 37.71 29.54 0.03
C ARG A 279 38.69 29.86 -1.10
N SER A 280 38.98 31.13 -1.31
CA SER A 280 40.08 31.56 -2.16
C SER A 280 41.36 30.94 -1.61
N LYS A 281 42.09 30.19 -2.43
CA LYS A 281 43.45 29.79 -2.09
C LYS A 281 44.31 31.05 -2.25
N SER A 282 44.67 31.67 -1.13
CA SER A 282 45.78 32.61 -1.07
C SER A 282 47.10 31.90 -1.30
#